data_AF-A0A1Y0M710-F1
#
_entry.id   AF-A0A1Y0M710-F1
#
_cell.length_a   1.000
_cell.length_b   1.000
_cell.length_c   1.000
_cell.angle_alpha   90.00
_cell.angle_beta   90.00
_cell.angle_gamma   90.00
#
_symmetry.space_group_name_H-M   'P 1'
#
loop_
_entity.id
_entity.type
_entity.pdbx_description
1 polymer ?
#
loop_
_entity_poly.entity_id
_entity_poly.type
_entity_poly.pdbx_seq_one_letter_code
_entity_poly.pdbx_strand_id
1 'polypeptide(L)'
;MELYIEKAFLDDFYISIDIDALTKTQEILVAIFKEYGAVKKYIDIEFLSTEKLDMYKKEHELMSYLWLHGAPNSIKSVKEHFFKSEMLCKQTIIFTHQTQDWFEDAENKGALCFSMENYHNKINTILTECHIKIDLSEGFKGWDLLSNFGKLPVSEVIISDNYVLLNKERQKITDNLIPLLENILNRNASSIKTNIFTLDLNPLKDNFDKNKEKAKKASVLLNSSLAHYKNKYTIWSSKQSNKIKMHDRILLSDFYIIDSGIGFNLMPSKNSNSQIIGETIFSKYTYDRLRNLKNKYIEYQEKLKRLETSEFKYYPS
;
A
#
# COMPACT_ATOMS: atom_id res chain seq x y z
N MET A 1 6.49 -6.91 3.99
CA MET A 1 7.30 -6.30 2.92
C MET A 1 8.26 -7.32 2.36
N GLU A 2 8.47 -7.29 1.06
CA GLU A 2 9.58 -7.99 0.41
C GLU A 2 10.65 -6.95 0.04
N LEU A 3 11.91 -7.28 0.32
CA LEU A 3 13.03 -6.39 0.07
C LEU A 3 14.07 -7.15 -0.75
N TYR A 4 14.23 -6.75 -2.00
CA TYR A 4 15.26 -7.24 -2.92
C TYR A 4 16.39 -6.24 -2.96
N ILE A 5 17.61 -6.71 -2.80
CA ILE A 5 18.81 -5.87 -2.82
C ILE A 5 19.86 -6.59 -3.67
N GLU A 6 20.47 -5.88 -4.61
CA GLU A 6 21.72 -6.33 -5.21
C GLU A 6 22.89 -6.05 -4.27
N LYS A 7 23.81 -7.00 -4.12
CA LYS A 7 25.03 -6.87 -3.34
C LYS A 7 25.80 -5.61 -3.73
N ALA A 8 25.95 -5.37 -5.04
CA ALA A 8 26.66 -4.20 -5.55
C ALA A 8 26.02 -2.87 -5.10
N PHE A 9 24.69 -2.79 -5.04
CA PHE A 9 24.02 -1.62 -4.47
C PHE A 9 24.38 -1.45 -2.99
N LEU A 10 24.33 -2.54 -2.22
CA LEU A 10 24.57 -2.48 -0.78
C LEU A 10 26.02 -2.08 -0.46
N ASP A 11 26.99 -2.61 -1.20
CA ASP A 11 28.40 -2.30 -1.04
C ASP A 11 28.68 -0.81 -1.34
N ASP A 12 28.18 -0.31 -2.48
CA ASP A 12 28.36 1.09 -2.85
C ASP A 12 27.60 2.04 -1.92
N PHE A 13 26.41 1.64 -1.48
CA PHE A 13 25.66 2.40 -0.48
C PHE A 13 26.45 2.50 0.84
N TYR A 14 27.06 1.41 1.31
CA TYR A 14 27.90 1.40 2.51
C TYR A 14 29.12 2.30 2.39
N ILE A 15 29.80 2.30 1.24
CA ILE A 15 30.93 3.20 0.97
C ILE A 15 30.47 4.66 0.92
N SER A 16 29.25 4.92 0.46
CA SER A 16 28.71 6.27 0.29
C SER A 16 28.20 6.95 1.57
N ILE A 17 28.06 6.21 2.67
CA ILE A 17 27.49 6.73 3.92
C ILE A 17 28.56 7.03 4.97
N ASP A 18 28.32 8.09 5.73
CA ASP A 18 28.92 8.32 7.03
C ASP A 18 27.83 8.10 8.09
N ILE A 19 28.02 7.09 8.95
CA ILE A 19 27.01 6.69 9.95
C ILE A 19 26.71 7.82 10.94
N ASP A 20 27.69 8.69 11.20
CA ASP A 20 27.54 9.82 12.11
C ASP A 20 26.88 11.05 11.42
N ALA A 21 26.72 11.02 10.10
CA ALA A 21 26.24 12.15 9.30
C ALA A 21 25.34 11.73 8.11
N LEU A 22 24.36 10.86 8.38
CA LEU A 22 23.42 10.39 7.36
C LEU A 22 22.49 11.51 6.87
N THR A 23 22.25 11.57 5.57
CA THR A 23 21.12 12.34 5.02
C THR A 23 19.80 11.67 5.37
N LYS A 24 18.70 12.43 5.38
CA LYS A 24 17.36 11.90 5.68
C LYS A 24 16.97 10.64 4.89
N THR A 25 17.34 10.56 3.61
CA THR A 25 17.07 9.37 2.79
C THR A 25 17.93 8.18 3.18
N GLN A 26 19.19 8.43 3.54
CA GLN A 26 20.09 7.37 4.01
C GLN A 26 19.63 6.85 5.37
N GLU A 27 19.19 7.73 6.29
CA GLU A 27 18.54 7.35 7.55
C GLU A 27 17.34 6.41 7.30
N ILE A 28 16.49 6.74 6.33
CA ILE A 28 15.34 5.92 5.94
C ILE A 28 15.79 4.53 5.45
N LEU A 29 16.78 4.46 4.56
CA LEU A 29 17.30 3.18 4.05
C LEU A 29 17.90 2.33 5.17
N VAL A 30 18.73 2.94 6.02
CA VAL A 30 19.33 2.27 7.18
C VAL A 30 18.23 1.75 8.12
N ALA A 31 17.19 2.55 8.38
CA ALA A 31 16.04 2.13 9.18
C ALA A 31 15.28 0.96 8.55
N ILE A 32 15.09 0.95 7.21
CA ILE A 32 14.49 -0.19 6.49
C ILE A 32 15.31 -1.47 6.69
N PHE A 33 16.64 -1.38 6.65
CA PHE A 33 17.52 -2.54 6.80
C PHE A 33 17.54 -3.06 8.24
N LYS A 34 17.55 -2.16 9.21
CA LYS A 34 17.83 -2.43 10.64
C LYS A 34 16.57 -2.63 11.48
N GLU A 35 15.57 -1.76 11.29
CA GLU A 35 14.49 -1.57 12.27
C GLU A 35 13.13 -2.11 11.80
N TYR A 36 12.92 -2.25 10.49
CA TYR A 36 11.63 -2.68 9.96
C TYR A 36 11.44 -4.19 10.20
N GLY A 37 10.40 -4.55 10.94
CA GLY A 37 10.06 -5.94 11.26
C GLY A 37 9.25 -6.63 10.15
N ALA A 38 9.20 -7.97 10.14
CA ALA A 38 8.43 -8.76 9.17
C ALA A 38 8.75 -8.43 7.69
N VAL A 39 10.04 -8.24 7.41
CA VAL A 39 10.58 -8.03 6.07
C VAL A 39 11.20 -9.32 5.58
N LYS A 40 10.69 -9.85 4.46
CA LYS A 40 11.32 -10.96 3.76
C LYS A 40 12.39 -10.41 2.83
N LYS A 41 13.65 -10.70 3.14
CA LYS A 41 14.81 -10.12 2.46
C LYS A 41 15.36 -11.12 1.43
N TYR A 42 15.78 -10.62 0.28
CA TYR A 42 16.42 -11.38 -0.80
C TYR A 42 17.65 -10.62 -1.28
N ILE A 43 18.76 -11.33 -1.43
CA ILE A 43 20.03 -10.73 -1.88
C ILE A 43 20.74 -11.67 -2.85
N ASP A 44 21.35 -11.11 -3.90
CA ASP A 44 22.03 -11.86 -4.95
C ASP A 44 23.45 -12.31 -4.57
N ILE A 45 23.59 -12.84 -3.35
CA ILE A 45 24.85 -13.38 -2.83
C ILE A 45 24.69 -14.88 -2.67
N GLU A 46 25.60 -15.65 -3.26
CA GLU A 46 25.73 -17.08 -2.97
C GLU A 46 26.53 -17.27 -1.67
N PHE A 47 25.87 -17.81 -0.63
CA PHE A 47 26.52 -18.09 0.64
C PHE A 47 27.31 -19.39 0.55
N LEU A 48 28.59 -19.29 0.20
CA LEU A 48 29.47 -20.44 -0.03
C LEU A 48 29.90 -21.16 1.26
N SER A 49 29.91 -20.48 2.42
CA SER A 49 30.16 -21.09 3.74
C SER A 49 29.72 -20.15 4.88
N THR A 50 29.53 -20.71 6.08
CA THR A 50 29.24 -19.96 7.32
C THR A 50 30.37 -19.02 7.73
N GLU A 51 31.63 -19.39 7.49
CA GLU A 51 32.80 -18.58 7.83
C GLU A 51 32.91 -17.31 6.97
N LYS A 52 32.71 -17.43 5.65
CA LYS A 52 32.69 -16.27 4.75
C LYS A 52 31.55 -15.31 5.08
N LEU A 53 30.40 -15.86 5.48
CA LEU A 53 29.26 -15.08 5.92
C LEU A 53 29.58 -14.24 7.17
N ASP A 54 30.22 -14.85 8.17
CA ASP A 54 30.53 -14.17 9.42
C ASP A 54 31.66 -13.15 9.27
N MET A 55 32.61 -13.38 8.35
CA MET A 55 33.55 -12.34 7.92
C MET A 55 32.82 -11.16 7.29
N TYR A 56 31.90 -11.42 6.35
CA TYR A 56 31.17 -10.36 5.64
C TYR A 56 30.32 -9.50 6.57
N LYS A 57 29.70 -10.10 7.59
CA LYS A 57 28.96 -9.35 8.63
C LYS A 57 29.85 -8.47 9.49
N LYS A 58 31.11 -8.86 9.72
CA LYS A 58 32.07 -8.07 10.51
C LYS A 58 32.64 -6.90 9.71
N GLU A 59 32.82 -7.07 8.41
CA GLU A 59 33.40 -6.06 7.52
C GLU A 59 32.37 -5.03 7.05
N HIS A 60 31.08 -5.38 7.04
CA HIS A 60 30.02 -4.57 6.46
C HIS A 60 28.85 -4.40 7.43
N GLU A 61 28.79 -3.28 8.17
CA GLU A 61 27.80 -3.10 9.23
C GLU A 61 26.35 -3.20 8.71
N LEU A 62 26.04 -2.62 7.55
CA LEU A 62 24.69 -2.73 6.97
C LEU A 62 24.30 -4.17 6.63
N MET A 63 25.28 -5.03 6.35
CA MET A 63 25.02 -6.44 6.13
C MET A 63 24.57 -7.10 7.44
N SER A 64 25.17 -6.73 8.56
CA SER A 64 24.71 -7.21 9.86
C SER A 64 23.24 -6.82 10.12
N TYR A 65 22.82 -5.62 9.71
CA TYR A 65 21.44 -5.14 9.85
C TYR A 65 20.44 -6.00 9.08
N LEU A 66 20.79 -6.40 7.85
CA LEU A 66 19.96 -7.29 7.06
C LEU A 66 19.73 -8.65 7.74
N TRP A 67 20.60 -9.09 8.66
CA TRP A 67 20.50 -10.37 9.37
C TRP A 67 19.87 -10.30 10.76
N LEU A 68 19.65 -9.11 11.32
CA LEU A 68 19.15 -8.94 12.71
C LEU A 68 17.86 -9.71 13.01
N HIS A 69 16.98 -9.84 12.01
CA HIS A 69 15.65 -10.46 12.15
C HIS A 69 15.49 -11.74 11.31
N GLY A 70 16.61 -12.39 10.98
CA GLY A 70 16.66 -13.57 10.12
C GLY A 70 17.52 -13.34 8.88
N ALA A 71 18.16 -14.40 8.40
CA ALA A 71 19.00 -14.32 7.21
C ALA A 71 18.16 -14.02 5.95
N PRO A 72 18.64 -13.16 5.04
CA PRO A 72 18.04 -13.01 3.73
C PRO A 72 18.19 -14.30 2.93
N ASN A 73 17.26 -14.45 1.98
CA ASN A 73 17.29 -15.55 1.04
C ASN A 73 18.31 -15.24 -0.05
N SER A 74 19.27 -16.13 -0.24
CA SER A 74 20.20 -16.09 -1.37
C SER A 74 19.44 -16.32 -2.67
N ILE A 75 19.68 -15.46 -3.67
CA ILE A 75 19.16 -15.60 -5.02
C ILE A 75 20.30 -15.44 -6.03
N LYS A 76 20.12 -15.91 -7.26
CA LYS A 76 21.12 -15.71 -8.33
C LYS A 76 20.99 -14.37 -9.04
N SER A 77 19.75 -13.90 -9.15
CA SER A 77 19.40 -12.67 -9.85
C SER A 77 18.11 -12.13 -9.26
N VAL A 78 18.08 -10.83 -8.94
CA VAL A 78 16.85 -10.12 -8.55
C VAL A 78 15.78 -10.26 -9.64
N LYS A 79 16.12 -9.97 -10.91
CA LYS A 79 15.20 -10.06 -12.06
C LYS A 79 14.52 -11.43 -12.14
N GLU A 80 15.31 -12.48 -12.35
CA GLU A 80 14.80 -13.85 -12.49
C GLU A 80 13.93 -14.27 -11.30
N HIS A 81 14.38 -14.04 -10.07
CA HIS A 81 13.63 -14.45 -8.89
C HIS A 81 12.30 -13.69 -8.77
N PHE A 82 12.33 -12.36 -8.90
CA PHE A 82 11.13 -11.53 -8.80
C PHE A 82 10.09 -11.93 -9.86
N PHE A 83 10.49 -12.06 -11.13
CA PHE A 83 9.57 -12.36 -12.23
C PHE A 83 9.12 -13.82 -12.30
N LYS A 84 9.91 -14.77 -11.80
CA LYS A 84 9.54 -16.20 -11.73
C LYS A 84 8.56 -16.50 -10.59
N SER A 85 8.58 -15.69 -9.54
CA SER A 85 7.70 -15.90 -8.40
C SER A 85 6.24 -15.64 -8.81
N GLU A 86 5.33 -16.59 -8.52
CA GLU A 86 3.87 -16.37 -8.62
C GLU A 86 3.36 -15.42 -7.50
N MET A 87 4.26 -14.71 -6.82
CA MET A 87 3.94 -13.96 -5.62
C MET A 87 3.16 -12.69 -5.97
N LEU A 88 2.12 -12.43 -5.17
CA LEU A 88 1.40 -11.16 -5.22
C LEU A 88 2.33 -10.08 -4.67
N CYS A 89 2.75 -9.15 -5.53
CA CYS A 89 3.61 -8.02 -5.20
C CYS A 89 2.90 -7.01 -4.27
N LYS A 90 2.81 -7.31 -2.97
CA LYS A 90 1.90 -6.63 -2.00
C LYS A 90 2.54 -5.57 -1.11
N GLN A 91 3.79 -5.21 -1.41
CA GLN A 91 4.66 -4.17 -0.83
C GLN A 91 6.10 -4.67 -1.02
N THR A 92 6.60 -4.52 -2.24
CA THR A 92 7.92 -5.02 -2.66
C THR A 92 8.82 -3.84 -3.01
N ILE A 93 9.99 -3.76 -2.38
CA ILE A 93 11.00 -2.77 -2.68
C ILE A 93 12.19 -3.46 -3.32
N ILE A 94 12.73 -2.86 -4.37
CA ILE A 94 13.85 -3.38 -5.13
C ILE A 94 14.94 -2.33 -5.20
N PHE A 95 16.14 -2.68 -4.75
CA PHE A 95 17.36 -1.90 -4.91
C PHE A 95 18.33 -2.65 -5.82
N THR A 96 18.72 -2.03 -6.93
CA THR A 96 19.76 -2.52 -7.83
C THR A 96 20.88 -1.51 -7.92
N HIS A 97 22.07 -1.91 -8.32
CA HIS A 97 23.20 -0.99 -8.42
C HIS A 97 22.92 0.10 -9.47
N GLN A 98 22.52 -0.33 -10.68
CA GLN A 98 22.15 0.54 -11.79
C GLN A 98 20.67 0.44 -12.11
N THR A 99 20.11 1.49 -12.72
CA THR A 99 18.74 1.47 -13.24
C THR A 99 18.60 0.36 -14.30
N GLN A 100 17.58 -0.49 -14.15
CA GLN A 100 17.41 -1.64 -15.03
C GLN A 100 16.29 -1.43 -16.06
N ASP A 101 16.42 -2.06 -17.23
CA ASP A 101 15.43 -2.02 -18.31
C ASP A 101 14.05 -2.59 -17.90
N TRP A 102 14.04 -3.50 -16.91
CA TRP A 102 12.84 -4.16 -16.40
C TRP A 102 12.18 -3.44 -15.21
N PHE A 103 12.69 -2.28 -14.80
CA PHE A 103 12.10 -1.51 -13.69
C PHE A 103 10.65 -1.15 -13.95
N GLU A 104 10.33 -0.66 -15.15
CA GLU A 104 8.94 -0.30 -15.50
C GLU A 104 8.00 -1.52 -15.38
N ASP A 105 8.42 -2.68 -15.86
CA ASP A 105 7.64 -3.92 -15.74
C ASP A 105 7.43 -4.34 -14.28
N ALA A 106 8.46 -4.17 -13.43
CA ALA A 106 8.36 -4.46 -12.01
C ALA A 106 7.44 -3.47 -11.28
N GLU A 107 7.50 -2.19 -11.63
CA GLU A 107 6.64 -1.14 -11.08
C GLU A 107 5.18 -1.31 -11.53
N ASN A 108 4.96 -1.70 -12.79
CA ASN A 108 3.65 -2.08 -13.27
C ASN A 108 3.10 -3.32 -12.55
N LYS A 109 3.94 -4.18 -11.98
CA LYS A 109 3.49 -5.27 -11.09
C LYS A 109 3.23 -4.82 -9.64
N GLY A 110 3.62 -3.61 -9.26
CA GLY A 110 3.43 -3.05 -7.91
C GLY A 110 4.70 -2.96 -7.06
N ALA A 111 5.89 -3.24 -7.62
CA ALA A 111 7.15 -3.05 -6.90
C ALA A 111 7.58 -1.58 -6.93
N LEU A 112 8.37 -1.14 -5.95
CA LEU A 112 9.00 0.18 -5.98
C LEU A 112 10.50 0.01 -6.19
N CYS A 113 10.99 0.48 -7.35
CA CYS A 113 12.35 0.19 -7.80
C CYS A 113 13.28 1.39 -7.64
N PHE A 114 14.51 1.12 -7.22
CA PHE A 114 15.53 2.10 -6.93
C PHE A 114 16.91 1.66 -7.44
N SER A 115 17.72 2.63 -7.83
CA SER A 115 19.13 2.46 -8.15
C SER A 115 20.00 3.42 -7.35
N MET A 116 21.33 3.23 -7.36
CA MET A 116 22.26 4.16 -6.71
C MET A 116 22.08 5.60 -7.22
N GLU A 117 21.75 5.76 -8.50
CA GLU A 117 21.58 7.07 -9.14
C GLU A 117 20.29 7.78 -8.74
N ASN A 118 19.23 7.05 -8.36
CA ASN A 118 17.89 7.63 -8.21
C ASN A 118 17.26 7.51 -6.82
N TYR A 119 17.77 6.64 -5.93
CA TYR A 119 17.09 6.34 -4.66
C TYR A 119 16.86 7.59 -3.81
N HIS A 120 17.88 8.45 -3.73
CA HIS A 120 17.84 9.69 -2.94
C HIS A 120 16.72 10.62 -3.43
N ASN A 121 16.75 10.97 -4.72
CA ASN A 121 15.79 11.90 -5.31
C ASN A 121 14.38 11.30 -5.28
N LYS A 122 14.22 10.03 -5.62
CA LYS A 122 12.92 9.37 -5.68
C LYS A 122 12.27 9.29 -4.30
N ILE A 123 13.00 8.93 -3.25
CA ILE A 123 12.46 8.93 -1.88
C ILE A 123 12.09 10.35 -1.45
N ASN A 124 12.96 11.35 -1.68
CA ASN A 124 12.65 12.73 -1.34
C ASN A 124 11.41 13.26 -2.05
N THR A 125 11.24 12.96 -3.33
CA THR A 125 10.02 13.31 -4.08
C THR A 125 8.79 12.67 -3.46
N ILE A 126 8.85 11.37 -3.11
CA ILE A 126 7.71 10.69 -2.48
C ILE A 126 7.35 11.31 -1.13
N LEU A 127 8.35 11.63 -0.30
CA LEU A 127 8.11 12.30 0.98
C LEU A 127 7.45 13.67 0.76
N THR A 128 7.96 14.47 -0.17
CA THR A 128 7.45 15.82 -0.43
C THR A 128 6.05 15.81 -1.02
N GLU A 129 5.76 14.87 -1.92
CA GLU A 129 4.52 14.85 -2.69
C GLU A 129 3.39 14.05 -2.00
N CYS A 130 3.72 13.10 -1.13
CA CYS A 130 2.74 12.19 -0.52
C CYS A 130 2.62 12.34 1.01
N HIS A 131 3.48 13.11 1.69
CA HIS A 131 3.27 13.45 3.10
C HIS A 131 2.47 14.75 3.20
N ILE A 132 1.15 14.59 3.23
CA ILE A 132 0.21 15.71 3.17
C ILE A 132 -0.63 15.82 4.43
N LYS A 133 -1.04 17.04 4.76
CA LYS A 133 -2.07 17.35 5.75
C LYS A 133 -3.01 18.37 5.13
N ILE A 134 -4.27 18.01 5.01
CA ILE A 134 -5.31 18.87 4.43
C ILE A 134 -6.27 19.25 5.53
N ASP A 135 -6.33 20.54 5.85
CA ASP A 135 -7.31 21.07 6.80
C ASP A 135 -8.68 21.22 6.10
N LEU A 136 -9.67 20.47 6.55
CA LEU A 136 -11.03 20.55 6.00
C LEU A 136 -11.81 21.75 6.56
N SER A 137 -11.24 22.52 7.48
CA SER A 137 -11.83 23.76 7.97
C SER A 137 -11.77 24.87 6.90
N GLU A 138 -10.79 24.79 6.00
CA GLU A 138 -10.61 25.65 4.83
C GLU A 138 -11.50 25.26 3.63
N GLY A 139 -12.23 24.16 3.74
CA GLY A 139 -13.02 23.58 2.66
C GLY A 139 -12.22 22.58 1.80
N PHE A 140 -12.92 21.56 1.32
CA PHE A 140 -12.32 20.51 0.49
C PHE A 140 -12.23 20.96 -0.97
N LYS A 141 -11.00 21.02 -1.50
CA LYS A 141 -10.70 21.57 -2.83
C LYS A 141 -10.86 20.57 -3.99
N GLY A 142 -11.23 19.32 -3.70
CA GLY A 142 -11.37 18.25 -4.69
C GLY A 142 -10.35 17.14 -4.48
N TRP A 143 -10.44 16.05 -5.26
CA TRP A 143 -9.60 14.85 -5.09
C TRP A 143 -8.23 14.94 -5.78
N ASP A 144 -8.03 15.93 -6.66
CA ASP A 144 -6.78 16.12 -7.41
C ASP A 144 -5.56 16.37 -6.51
N LEU A 145 -5.78 16.79 -5.26
CA LEU A 145 -4.72 16.87 -4.24
C LEU A 145 -4.11 15.50 -3.88
N LEU A 146 -4.73 14.38 -4.29
CA LEU A 146 -4.18 13.03 -4.13
C LEU A 146 -3.49 12.51 -5.41
N SER A 147 -3.39 13.30 -6.49
CA SER A 147 -2.88 12.81 -7.78
C SER A 147 -1.46 12.24 -7.70
N ASN A 148 -0.64 12.73 -6.77
CA ASN A 148 0.72 12.24 -6.56
C ASN A 148 0.77 10.80 -6.03
N PHE A 149 -0.26 10.36 -5.30
CA PHE A 149 -0.36 8.97 -4.86
C PHE A 149 -0.56 8.01 -6.03
N GLY A 150 -1.25 8.44 -7.10
CA GLY A 150 -1.42 7.66 -8.33
C GLY A 150 -0.14 7.44 -9.12
N LYS A 151 0.94 8.18 -8.84
CA LYS A 151 2.28 7.96 -9.41
C LYS A 151 3.00 6.77 -8.76
N LEU A 152 2.57 6.35 -7.57
CA LEU A 152 3.19 5.22 -6.89
C LEU A 152 2.71 3.89 -7.50
N PRO A 153 3.59 2.88 -7.60
CA PRO A 153 3.19 1.51 -7.92
C PRO A 153 2.13 1.02 -6.93
N VAL A 154 1.09 0.38 -7.45
CA VAL A 154 -0.01 -0.14 -6.63
C VAL A 154 -0.55 -1.45 -7.22
N SER A 155 -0.70 -2.45 -6.37
CA SER A 155 -1.30 -3.74 -6.67
C SER A 155 -2.50 -4.04 -5.76
N GLU A 156 -2.56 -3.45 -4.56
CA GLU A 156 -3.68 -3.59 -3.64
C GLU A 156 -4.07 -2.26 -3.01
N VAL A 157 -5.37 -1.98 -3.02
CA VAL A 157 -6.01 -0.88 -2.30
C VAL A 157 -7.04 -1.45 -1.33
N ILE A 158 -7.07 -0.94 -0.10
CA ILE A 158 -8.09 -1.23 0.89
C ILE A 158 -8.71 0.11 1.29
N ILE A 159 -10.02 0.24 1.14
CA ILE A 159 -10.79 1.38 1.61
C ILE A 159 -11.70 0.88 2.72
N SER A 160 -11.64 1.51 3.87
CA SER A 160 -12.55 1.26 4.97
C SER A 160 -13.24 2.56 5.30
N ASP A 161 -14.53 2.64 5.01
CA ASP A 161 -15.38 3.75 5.37
C ASP A 161 -16.82 3.25 5.30
N ASN A 162 -17.51 3.35 6.44
CA ASN A 162 -18.86 2.81 6.62
C ASN A 162 -19.91 3.38 5.67
N TYR A 163 -19.60 4.49 4.99
CA TYR A 163 -20.54 5.23 4.17
C TYR A 163 -20.05 5.49 2.74
N VAL A 164 -18.85 5.02 2.36
CA VAL A 164 -18.24 5.36 1.05
C VAL A 164 -19.03 4.89 -0.18
N LEU A 165 -19.94 3.93 0.01
CA LEU A 165 -20.85 3.42 -1.03
C LEU A 165 -22.28 3.96 -0.92
N LEU A 166 -22.53 4.93 -0.04
CA LEU A 166 -23.77 5.69 -0.11
C LEU A 166 -23.87 6.36 -1.49
N ASN A 167 -25.06 6.30 -2.07
CA ASN A 167 -25.36 6.95 -3.33
C ASN A 167 -26.65 7.76 -3.18
N LYS A 168 -26.60 8.75 -2.28
CA LYS A 168 -27.68 9.68 -1.97
C LYS A 168 -27.42 11.02 -2.65
N GLU A 169 -28.43 11.89 -2.70
CA GLU A 169 -28.20 13.28 -3.06
C GLU A 169 -27.10 13.87 -2.18
N ARG A 170 -26.12 14.54 -2.81
CA ARG A 170 -24.96 15.16 -2.14
C ARG A 170 -23.98 14.19 -1.48
N GLN A 171 -24.03 12.91 -1.82
CA GLN A 171 -23.03 11.89 -1.43
C GLN A 171 -22.98 10.82 -2.52
N LYS A 172 -22.89 11.23 -3.80
CA LYS A 172 -22.87 10.25 -4.89
C LYS A 172 -21.49 9.63 -4.99
N ILE A 173 -21.47 8.35 -5.36
CA ILE A 173 -20.23 7.61 -5.66
C ILE A 173 -19.45 8.31 -6.79
N THR A 174 -20.16 8.87 -7.77
CA THR A 174 -19.61 9.59 -8.91
C THR A 174 -18.90 10.89 -8.55
N ASP A 175 -19.25 11.48 -7.40
CA ASP A 175 -18.71 12.77 -6.98
C ASP A 175 -17.60 12.58 -5.93
N ASN A 176 -17.43 11.35 -5.40
CA ASN A 176 -16.55 11.05 -4.28
C ASN A 176 -15.62 9.86 -4.57
N LEU A 177 -16.11 8.63 -4.40
CA LEU A 177 -15.28 7.43 -4.49
C LEU A 177 -14.65 7.25 -5.87
N ILE A 178 -15.37 7.55 -6.97
CA ILE A 178 -14.80 7.42 -8.33
C ILE A 178 -13.64 8.41 -8.51
N PRO A 179 -13.80 9.73 -8.33
CA PRO A 179 -12.69 10.67 -8.46
C PRO A 179 -11.53 10.41 -7.48
N LEU A 180 -11.82 9.94 -6.27
CA LEU A 180 -10.79 9.48 -5.32
C LEU A 180 -9.97 8.34 -5.94
N LEU A 181 -10.63 7.29 -6.45
CA LEU A 181 -9.97 6.15 -7.07
C LEU A 181 -9.17 6.56 -8.31
N GLU A 182 -9.69 7.46 -9.15
CA GLU A 182 -8.97 7.97 -10.33
C GLU A 182 -7.62 8.62 -9.98
N ASN A 183 -7.55 9.28 -8.83
CA ASN A 183 -6.36 9.99 -8.37
C ASN A 183 -5.30 9.09 -7.72
N ILE A 184 -5.67 7.91 -7.25
CA ILE A 184 -4.76 7.01 -6.52
C ILE A 184 -4.43 5.72 -7.25
N LEU A 185 -5.23 5.33 -8.25
CA LEU A 185 -4.99 4.14 -9.06
C LEU A 185 -4.02 4.48 -10.19
N ASN A 186 -3.04 3.61 -10.39
CA ASN A 186 -2.10 3.72 -11.51
C ASN A 186 -2.65 3.00 -12.75
N ARG A 187 -2.75 3.70 -13.88
CA ARG A 187 -3.27 3.15 -15.15
C ARG A 187 -2.36 2.09 -15.76
N ASN A 188 -1.06 2.17 -15.49
CA ASN A 188 -0.07 1.25 -16.06
C ASN A 188 0.04 -0.06 -15.26
N ALA A 189 -0.58 -0.12 -14.07
CA ALA A 189 -0.58 -1.31 -13.25
C ALA A 189 -1.14 -2.53 -14.01
N SER A 190 -0.45 -3.66 -13.88
CA SER A 190 -0.79 -4.93 -14.52
C SER A 190 -2.11 -5.49 -13.99
N SER A 191 -2.34 -5.36 -12.69
CA SER A 191 -3.58 -5.70 -12.03
C SER A 191 -3.63 -5.02 -10.68
N ILE A 192 -4.79 -4.48 -10.30
CA ILE A 192 -5.06 -3.92 -8.99
C ILE A 192 -6.19 -4.70 -8.35
N LYS A 193 -6.10 -4.95 -7.04
CA LYS A 193 -7.19 -5.47 -6.23
C LYS A 193 -7.66 -4.39 -5.27
N THR A 194 -8.92 -3.98 -5.37
CA THR A 194 -9.51 -2.99 -4.47
C THR A 194 -10.55 -3.63 -3.57
N ASN A 195 -10.31 -3.59 -2.26
CA ASN A 195 -11.24 -4.08 -1.25
C ASN A 195 -11.92 -2.88 -0.57
N ILE A 196 -13.25 -2.82 -0.61
CA ILE A 196 -14.03 -1.72 -0.02
C ILE A 196 -14.83 -2.29 1.15
N PHE A 197 -14.49 -1.90 2.38
CA PHE A 197 -15.22 -2.25 3.59
C PHE A 197 -16.20 -1.13 3.92
N THR A 198 -17.50 -1.45 3.93
CA THR A 198 -18.57 -0.49 4.23
C THR A 198 -19.64 -1.11 5.12
N LEU A 199 -20.34 -0.29 5.89
CA LEU A 199 -21.46 -0.70 6.72
C LEU A 199 -22.78 -0.54 5.96
N ASP A 200 -22.92 0.61 5.30
CA ASP A 200 -24.16 1.06 4.71
C ASP A 200 -24.06 1.07 3.18
N LEU A 201 -24.98 0.33 2.56
CA LEU A 201 -25.19 0.30 1.10
C LEU A 201 -26.49 1.03 0.70
N ASN A 202 -27.14 1.66 1.69
CA ASN A 202 -28.42 2.33 1.60
C ASN A 202 -29.52 1.50 0.91
N PRO A 203 -29.79 0.27 1.38
CA PRO A 203 -30.92 -0.50 0.87
C PRO A 203 -32.25 0.08 1.37
N LEU A 204 -33.33 -0.13 0.61
CA LEU A 204 -34.69 0.25 1.06
C LEU A 204 -35.18 -0.58 2.27
N LYS A 205 -34.67 -1.81 2.39
CA LYS A 205 -34.88 -2.71 3.52
C LYS A 205 -33.56 -3.39 3.83
N ASP A 206 -33.16 -3.42 5.09
CA ASP A 206 -31.89 -4.03 5.50
C ASP A 206 -32.00 -5.55 5.57
N ASN A 207 -31.72 -6.22 4.44
CA ASN A 207 -31.67 -7.67 4.34
C ASN A 207 -30.61 -8.12 3.32
N PHE A 208 -30.34 -9.43 3.29
CA PHE A 208 -29.31 -10.01 2.43
C PHE A 208 -29.44 -9.62 0.96
N ASP A 209 -30.59 -9.91 0.36
CA ASP A 209 -30.80 -9.74 -1.08
C ASP A 209 -30.69 -8.28 -1.50
N LYS A 210 -31.23 -7.35 -0.70
CA LYS A 210 -31.17 -5.93 -1.00
C LYS A 210 -29.76 -5.36 -0.82
N ASN A 211 -29.02 -5.79 0.18
CA ASN A 211 -27.62 -5.42 0.34
C ASN A 211 -26.77 -5.98 -0.81
N LYS A 212 -26.97 -7.25 -1.19
CA LYS A 212 -26.28 -7.88 -2.33
C LYS A 212 -26.60 -7.17 -3.65
N GLU A 213 -27.85 -6.80 -3.88
CA GLU A 213 -28.28 -6.05 -5.07
C GLU A 213 -27.58 -4.68 -5.15
N LYS A 214 -27.49 -3.96 -4.02
CA LYS A 214 -26.80 -2.66 -3.92
C LYS A 214 -25.30 -2.78 -4.12
N ALA A 215 -24.66 -3.76 -3.49
CA ALA A 215 -23.23 -4.04 -3.70
C ALA A 215 -22.94 -4.39 -5.16
N LYS A 216 -23.80 -5.21 -5.80
CA LYS A 216 -23.70 -5.51 -7.24
C LYS A 216 -23.80 -4.25 -8.10
N LYS A 217 -24.79 -3.39 -7.85
CA LYS A 217 -24.94 -2.12 -8.58
C LYS A 217 -23.74 -1.19 -8.42
N ALA A 218 -23.22 -1.06 -7.20
CA ALA A 218 -22.01 -0.28 -6.93
C ALA A 218 -20.78 -0.87 -7.66
N SER A 219 -20.60 -2.18 -7.61
CA SER A 219 -19.52 -2.86 -8.33
C SER A 219 -19.61 -2.69 -9.84
N VAL A 220 -20.82 -2.78 -10.43
CA VAL A 220 -21.03 -2.50 -11.87
C VAL A 220 -20.67 -1.06 -12.20
N LEU A 221 -21.12 -0.09 -11.39
CA LEU A 221 -20.80 1.33 -11.59
C LEU A 221 -19.28 1.55 -11.55
N LEU A 222 -18.60 1.06 -10.51
CA LEU A 222 -17.14 1.15 -10.38
C LEU A 222 -16.41 0.53 -11.58
N ASN A 223 -16.79 -0.70 -11.96
CA ASN A 223 -16.19 -1.37 -13.12
C ASN A 223 -16.41 -0.58 -14.43
N SER A 224 -17.58 0.04 -14.60
CA SER A 224 -17.88 0.82 -15.80
C SER A 224 -17.13 2.16 -15.86
N SER A 225 -17.10 2.91 -14.75
CA SER A 225 -16.46 4.22 -14.67
C SER A 225 -14.93 4.14 -14.65
N LEU A 226 -14.39 3.02 -14.17
CA LEU A 226 -12.95 2.81 -14.00
C LEU A 226 -12.45 1.66 -14.90
N ALA A 227 -13.12 1.43 -16.04
CA ALA A 227 -12.84 0.32 -16.95
C ALA A 227 -11.42 0.37 -17.56
N HIS A 228 -10.83 1.55 -17.66
CA HIS A 228 -9.46 1.75 -18.13
C HIS A 228 -8.39 1.38 -17.09
N TYR A 229 -8.77 1.10 -15.84
CA TYR A 229 -7.89 0.51 -14.84
C TYR A 229 -8.09 -1.01 -14.81
N LYS A 230 -7.00 -1.76 -14.75
CA LYS A 230 -7.02 -3.23 -14.58
C LYS A 230 -7.35 -3.62 -13.14
N ASN A 231 -8.48 -3.14 -12.61
CA ASN A 231 -8.84 -3.24 -11.21
C ASN A 231 -9.97 -4.26 -10.96
N LYS A 232 -9.84 -5.05 -9.88
CA LYS A 232 -10.85 -5.98 -9.40
C LYS A 232 -11.39 -5.50 -8.07
N TYR A 233 -12.66 -5.12 -8.04
CA TYR A 233 -13.33 -4.64 -6.84
C TYR A 233 -13.96 -5.78 -6.04
N THR A 234 -13.82 -5.74 -4.72
CA THR A 234 -14.59 -6.56 -3.79
C THR A 234 -15.15 -5.68 -2.67
N ILE A 235 -16.45 -5.71 -2.48
CA ILE A 235 -17.17 -4.96 -1.46
C ILE A 235 -17.43 -5.89 -0.29
N TRP A 236 -16.99 -5.50 0.90
CA TRP A 236 -17.08 -6.24 2.15
C TRP A 236 -17.99 -5.51 3.13
N SER A 237 -18.81 -6.26 3.85
CA SER A 237 -19.63 -5.74 4.96
C SER A 237 -18.76 -5.50 6.19
N SER A 238 -18.88 -4.35 6.85
CA SER A 238 -18.25 -4.04 8.14
C SER A 238 -19.14 -4.33 9.36
N LYS A 239 -20.38 -4.84 9.16
CA LYS A 239 -21.36 -5.11 10.23
C LYS A 239 -20.90 -6.15 11.25
N GLN A 240 -20.12 -7.13 10.83
CA GLN A 240 -19.80 -8.37 11.57
C GLN A 240 -18.59 -8.24 12.53
N SER A 241 -18.31 -7.02 12.97
CA SER A 241 -17.00 -6.58 13.44
C SER A 241 -16.84 -6.56 14.97
N ASN A 242 -17.37 -7.57 15.67
CA ASN A 242 -17.41 -7.60 17.15
C ASN A 242 -16.01 -7.65 17.85
N LYS A 243 -14.90 -7.82 17.12
CA LYS A 243 -13.52 -7.81 17.67
C LYS A 243 -12.59 -6.79 17.01
N ILE A 244 -12.93 -6.28 15.83
CA ILE A 244 -12.10 -5.31 15.10
C ILE A 244 -13.02 -4.14 14.78
N LYS A 245 -12.84 -3.00 15.45
CA LYS A 245 -13.65 -1.81 15.18
C LYS A 245 -13.30 -1.25 13.80
N MET A 246 -14.11 -1.58 12.79
CA MET A 246 -14.00 -1.03 11.43
C MET A 246 -14.68 0.34 11.34
N HIS A 247 -14.39 1.24 12.28
CA HIS A 247 -14.93 2.61 12.30
C HIS A 247 -14.01 3.63 11.65
N ASP A 248 -12.70 3.33 11.65
CA ASP A 248 -11.70 4.23 11.09
C ASP A 248 -11.93 4.39 9.59
N ARG A 249 -11.91 5.66 9.14
CA ARG A 249 -12.03 5.98 7.72
C ARG A 249 -10.64 6.14 7.13
N ILE A 250 -10.21 5.08 6.46
CA ILE A 250 -8.82 4.90 6.08
C ILE A 250 -8.74 4.26 4.71
N LEU A 251 -7.72 4.67 3.98
CA LEU A 251 -7.31 4.10 2.73
C LEU A 251 -5.88 3.58 2.87
N LEU A 252 -5.64 2.34 2.47
CA LEU A 252 -4.34 1.68 2.51
C LEU A 252 -3.95 1.25 1.11
N SER A 253 -2.68 1.44 0.75
CA SER A 253 -2.08 0.88 -0.46
C SER A 253 -0.89 -0.02 -0.12
N ASP A 254 -0.07 -0.38 -1.10
CA ASP A 254 1.22 -1.05 -0.89
C ASP A 254 2.23 -0.17 -0.13
N PHE A 255 2.23 1.14 -0.35
CA PHE A 255 3.29 2.04 0.13
C PHE A 255 2.80 3.24 0.95
N TYR A 256 1.49 3.42 1.12
CA TYR A 256 0.94 4.58 1.82
C TYR A 256 -0.36 4.31 2.58
N ILE A 257 -0.66 5.22 3.50
CA ILE A 257 -1.91 5.33 4.24
C ILE A 257 -2.50 6.72 4.01
N ILE A 258 -3.81 6.81 3.84
CA ILE A 258 -4.55 8.06 3.88
C ILE A 258 -5.65 7.93 4.93
N ASP A 259 -5.61 8.78 5.96
CA ASP A 259 -6.62 8.88 7.00
C ASP A 259 -7.56 10.06 6.73
N SER A 260 -8.84 9.88 7.01
CA SER A 260 -9.82 10.97 7.05
C SER A 260 -10.66 10.88 8.31
N GLY A 261 -10.72 11.95 9.11
CA GLY A 261 -11.53 11.93 10.33
C GLY A 261 -13.03 11.85 10.07
N ILE A 262 -13.50 12.27 8.89
CA ILE A 262 -14.94 12.25 8.51
C ILE A 262 -15.26 11.30 7.34
N GLY A 263 -14.26 10.63 6.77
CA GLY A 263 -14.42 9.73 5.63
C GLY A 263 -14.22 10.38 4.28
N PHE A 264 -14.62 9.68 3.23
CA PHE A 264 -14.32 10.01 1.84
C PHE A 264 -15.53 10.50 1.05
N ASN A 265 -16.68 10.70 1.69
CA ASN A 265 -17.85 11.37 1.09
C ASN A 265 -17.83 12.87 1.42
N LEU A 266 -16.95 13.60 0.75
CA LEU A 266 -16.69 15.02 1.01
C LEU A 266 -17.46 15.97 0.09
N MET A 267 -18.03 15.48 -1.00
CA MET A 267 -18.72 16.30 -2.01
C MET A 267 -20.25 16.23 -1.87
N PRO A 268 -20.96 17.38 -1.89
CA PRO A 268 -20.44 18.75 -1.98
C PRO A 268 -19.78 19.18 -0.67
N SER A 269 -18.70 19.94 -0.80
CA SER A 269 -17.87 20.33 0.33
C SER A 269 -18.65 21.06 1.41
N LYS A 270 -18.43 20.63 2.65
CA LYS A 270 -18.79 21.36 3.86
C LYS A 270 -17.55 21.45 4.74
N ASN A 271 -17.32 22.63 5.29
CA ASN A 271 -16.22 22.82 6.23
C ASN A 271 -16.40 21.88 7.42
N SER A 272 -15.29 21.32 7.88
CA SER A 272 -15.23 20.40 9.01
C SER A 272 -13.99 20.70 9.83
N ASN A 273 -14.05 20.53 11.14
CA ASN A 273 -12.87 20.63 12.02
C ASN A 273 -11.95 19.39 11.92
N SER A 274 -11.99 18.69 10.79
CA SER A 274 -11.27 17.45 10.53
C SER A 274 -10.17 17.66 9.51
N GLN A 275 -9.36 16.63 9.28
CA GLN A 275 -8.26 16.67 8.33
C GLN A 275 -8.15 15.36 7.56
N ILE A 276 -7.50 15.45 6.41
CA ILE A 276 -6.99 14.29 5.67
C ILE A 276 -5.47 14.28 5.84
N ILE A 277 -4.92 13.13 6.24
CA ILE A 277 -3.47 12.95 6.39
C ILE A 277 -3.04 11.83 5.45
N GLY A 278 -2.03 12.09 4.64
CA GLY A 278 -1.37 11.08 3.81
C GLY A 278 0.06 10.86 4.30
N GLU A 279 0.46 9.60 4.44
CA GLU A 279 1.82 9.21 4.85
C GLU A 279 2.29 7.96 4.11
N THR A 280 3.60 7.76 4.00
CA THR A 280 4.20 6.62 3.29
C THR A 280 5.04 5.71 4.19
N ILE A 281 5.36 4.52 3.70
CA ILE A 281 6.16 3.53 4.43
C ILE A 281 7.60 3.97 4.71
N PHE A 282 8.05 5.11 4.18
CA PHE A 282 9.36 5.69 4.53
C PHE A 282 9.41 6.30 5.93
N SER A 283 8.29 6.29 6.65
CA SER A 283 8.24 6.40 8.11
C SER A 283 8.07 5.00 8.71
N LYS A 284 8.93 4.63 9.67
CA LYS A 284 8.83 3.33 10.37
C LYS A 284 7.47 3.17 11.04
N TYR A 285 6.95 4.23 11.65
CA TYR A 285 5.63 4.22 12.28
C TYR A 285 4.54 3.89 11.26
N THR A 286 4.54 4.58 10.12
CA THR A 286 3.54 4.39 9.07
C THR A 286 3.66 3.00 8.45
N TYR A 287 4.88 2.49 8.26
CA TYR A 287 5.12 1.10 7.85
C TYR A 287 4.51 0.08 8.81
N ASP A 288 4.82 0.18 10.11
CA ASP A 288 4.31 -0.73 11.13
C ASP A 288 2.79 -0.67 11.21
N ARG A 289 2.22 0.54 11.14
CA ARG A 289 0.77 0.77 11.12
C ARG A 289 0.11 0.16 9.89
N LEU A 290 0.66 0.38 8.69
CA LEU A 290 0.13 -0.17 7.44
C LEU A 290 0.10 -1.70 7.48
N ARG A 291 1.20 -2.32 7.90
CA ARG A 291 1.31 -3.78 8.05
C ARG A 291 0.27 -4.31 9.03
N ASN A 292 0.17 -3.71 10.21
CA ASN A 292 -0.74 -4.17 11.26
C ASN A 292 -2.20 -4.06 10.81
N LEU A 293 -2.59 -2.94 10.18
CA LEU A 293 -3.93 -2.75 9.66
C LEU A 293 -4.26 -3.72 8.52
N LYS A 294 -3.37 -3.87 7.53
CA LYS A 294 -3.55 -4.86 6.44
C LYS A 294 -3.79 -6.26 7.00
N ASN A 295 -3.00 -6.69 7.99
CA ASN A 295 -3.19 -7.98 8.65
C ASN A 295 -4.59 -8.10 9.29
N LYS A 296 -5.06 -7.05 9.97
CA LYS A 296 -6.41 -7.04 10.58
C LYS A 296 -7.52 -7.11 9.53
N TYR A 297 -7.37 -6.45 8.38
CA TYR A 297 -8.33 -6.58 7.27
C TYR A 297 -8.33 -7.99 6.69
N ILE A 298 -7.15 -8.62 6.52
CA ILE A 298 -7.04 -10.02 6.05
C ILE A 298 -7.72 -10.97 7.04
N GLU A 299 -7.41 -10.86 8.34
CA GLU A 299 -8.06 -11.66 9.40
C GLU A 299 -9.59 -11.50 9.36
N TYR A 300 -10.07 -10.27 9.15
CA TYR A 300 -11.50 -9.98 9.06
C TYR A 300 -12.14 -10.61 7.81
N GLN A 301 -11.49 -10.53 6.65
CA GLN A 301 -11.96 -11.18 5.42
C GLN A 301 -12.07 -12.70 5.57
N GLU A 302 -11.05 -13.33 6.16
CA GLU A 302 -11.05 -14.77 6.43
C GLU A 302 -12.17 -15.16 7.39
N LYS A 303 -12.36 -14.39 8.45
CA LYS A 303 -13.47 -14.58 9.40
C LYS A 303 -14.82 -14.49 8.68
N LEU A 304 -15.03 -13.45 7.88
CA LEU A 304 -16.26 -13.27 7.11
C LEU A 304 -16.52 -14.46 6.17
N LYS A 305 -15.50 -14.92 5.45
CA LYS A 305 -15.65 -16.08 4.55
C LYS A 305 -16.12 -17.34 5.28
N ARG A 306 -15.60 -17.59 6.49
CA ARG A 306 -15.95 -18.75 7.34
C ARG A 306 -17.28 -18.63 8.06
N LEU A 307 -17.83 -17.43 8.16
CA LEU A 307 -19.03 -17.19 8.95
C LEU A 307 -20.27 -17.75 8.25
N GLU A 308 -20.99 -18.63 8.95
CA GLU A 308 -22.32 -19.10 8.55
C GLU A 308 -23.37 -18.11 9.04
N THR A 309 -23.86 -17.26 8.14
CA THR A 309 -24.86 -16.23 8.44
C THR A 309 -25.74 -15.98 7.23
N SER A 310 -26.99 -15.61 7.48
CA SER A 310 -27.91 -15.09 6.46
C SER A 310 -27.63 -13.61 6.13
N GLU A 311 -26.69 -12.95 6.79
CA GLU A 311 -26.33 -11.56 6.50
C GLU A 311 -25.39 -11.42 5.31
N PHE A 312 -25.43 -10.25 4.67
CA PHE A 312 -24.53 -9.92 3.57
C PHE A 312 -23.09 -9.83 4.09
N LYS A 313 -22.18 -10.58 3.44
CA LYS A 313 -20.76 -10.64 3.80
C LYS A 313 -19.88 -9.87 2.82
N TYR A 314 -19.94 -10.22 1.53
CA TYR A 314 -19.16 -9.57 0.49
C TYR A 314 -19.71 -9.82 -0.92
N TYR A 315 -19.24 -9.03 -1.89
CA TYR A 315 -19.53 -9.16 -3.33
C TYR A 315 -18.31 -8.77 -4.19
N PRO A 316 -17.97 -9.50 -5.26
CA PRO A 316 -18.55 -10.79 -5.66
C PRO A 316 -18.21 -11.87 -4.63
N SER A 317 -19.16 -12.79 -4.40
CA SER A 317 -19.08 -13.87 -3.40
C SER A 317 -18.37 -15.10 -3.92
#